data_AF-J9WHZ2-F1
#
_entry.id   AF-J9WHZ2-F1
#
_cell.length_a   1.000
_cell.length_b   1.000
_cell.length_c   1.000
_cell.angle_alpha   90.00
_cell.angle_beta   90.00
_cell.angle_gamma   90.00
#
_symmetry.space_group_name_H-M   'P 1'
#
loop_
_entity.id
_entity.type
_entity.pdbx_description
1 polymer ?
#
loop_
_entity_poly.entity_id
_entity_poly.type
_entity_poly.pdbx_seq_one_letter_code
_entity_poly.pdbx_strand_id
1 'polypeptide(L)'
;MGPKGNLVYKLITTTDHKLIGVMYTVTCFAFFFIGGLMALLMRTELAAPGLQFLSNEQFNQLFTMHGTIMLLLYATPVVFGFANLVLPLQIGAPDVAFPRLNAFSYWLFLFGGLIAASGFIVPGGAADFGWTAYTPLSDAVHSPGAGGDLWITGLILAGLGTILGAVNMITTVVCMRAPGMTMFRMPIFTWNILVTSILILIAFPILTAALFGLAADRHLGAHIYDASNGGVLLWQHLFWFFGHPEVYIIALPFFGIVTEIIPVFSRKPVFGYTTLVYATLSIAALSVAVWAHHMFATGAVLLPFFSFMTYLIAVPTGIKFFNWIGTMWKGQLTFETPMLFSVGFLLTFLLGGLTGVMLASPPLDFHVTDSYFVVAHFHYVLFGTIVFATYAGIYFWFPKMTGRLLDERLGKLHFWLTFIGFHTTFLVQHWLGDLGMPRRYADYLPSDGFQPYNIASTVGAFILGASMFPFVWNVFKSWRYGEVVTVDDPWGYGNSLEWATSCPPPRHNFTELPRIRSERPAFELHYPHMVERLRAEAHVGRAHGPADKDVTRLDDVQVRS
;
A
#
# COMPACT_ATOMS: atom_id res chain seq x y z
N MET A 1 4.20 -5.51 -30.06
CA MET A 1 5.18 -6.53 -29.61
C MET A 1 6.55 -6.12 -30.15
N GLY A 2 7.60 -6.15 -29.31
CA GLY A 2 8.95 -5.79 -29.74
C GLY A 2 9.69 -6.95 -30.43
N PRO A 3 10.87 -6.70 -31.02
CA PRO A 3 11.71 -7.74 -31.61
C PRO A 3 12.08 -8.83 -30.60
N LYS A 4 12.21 -10.08 -31.07
CA LYS A 4 12.65 -11.21 -30.24
C LYS A 4 14.02 -10.92 -29.61
N GLY A 5 14.17 -11.18 -28.31
CA GLY A 5 15.44 -11.02 -27.59
C GLY A 5 15.73 -9.61 -27.04
N ASN A 6 14.81 -8.65 -27.18
CA ASN A 6 15.04 -7.25 -26.76
C ASN A 6 14.87 -7.00 -25.24
N LEU A 7 14.23 -7.91 -24.50
CA LEU A 7 13.80 -7.66 -23.12
C LEU A 7 14.69 -8.32 -22.07
N VAL A 8 15.08 -9.59 -22.25
CA VAL A 8 15.76 -10.37 -21.18
C VAL A 8 17.08 -9.72 -20.75
N TYR A 9 17.97 -9.41 -21.71
CA TYR A 9 19.22 -8.71 -21.39
C TYR A 9 18.95 -7.33 -20.76
N LYS A 10 17.98 -6.59 -21.32
CA LYS A 10 17.58 -5.28 -20.82
C LYS A 10 17.08 -5.34 -19.38
N LEU A 11 16.32 -6.36 -18.98
CA LEU A 11 15.85 -6.54 -17.60
C LEU A 11 17.00 -6.67 -16.61
N ILE A 12 18.08 -7.35 -17.00
CA ILE A 12 19.25 -7.57 -16.12
C ILE A 12 20.09 -6.29 -16.01
N THR A 13 20.28 -5.57 -17.11
CA THR A 13 21.21 -4.42 -17.17
C THR A 13 20.53 -3.05 -17.11
N THR A 14 19.22 -2.99 -16.87
CA THR A 14 18.49 -1.71 -16.91
C THR A 14 18.87 -0.80 -15.76
N THR A 15 18.95 0.49 -16.06
CA THR A 15 18.98 1.58 -15.09
C THR A 15 17.74 2.47 -15.18
N ASP A 16 16.84 2.20 -16.13
CA ASP A 16 15.62 2.98 -16.33
C ASP A 16 14.63 2.69 -15.21
N HIS A 17 14.34 3.71 -14.39
CA HIS A 17 13.36 3.64 -13.30
C HIS A 17 11.99 3.14 -13.78
N LYS A 18 11.55 3.45 -15.01
CA LYS A 18 10.27 2.97 -15.56
C LYS A 18 10.25 1.45 -15.67
N LEU A 19 11.31 0.87 -16.23
CA LEU A 19 11.40 -0.59 -16.39
C LEU A 19 11.56 -1.29 -15.03
N ILE A 20 12.35 -0.72 -14.12
CA ILE A 20 12.50 -1.24 -12.74
C ILE A 20 11.15 -1.17 -12.01
N GLY A 21 10.38 -0.10 -12.17
CA GLY A 21 9.03 0.03 -11.61
C GLY A 21 8.08 -1.06 -12.13
N VAL A 22 8.11 -1.35 -13.43
CA VAL A 22 7.35 -2.47 -14.01
C VAL A 22 7.80 -3.81 -13.43
N MET A 23 9.12 -4.02 -13.26
CA MET A 23 9.68 -5.25 -12.67
C MET A 23 9.20 -5.44 -11.22
N TYR A 24 9.20 -4.39 -10.41
CA TYR A 24 8.62 -4.41 -9.06
C TYR A 24 7.15 -4.80 -9.11
N THR A 25 6.33 -4.09 -9.89
CA THR A 25 4.89 -4.37 -9.97
C THR A 25 4.62 -5.82 -10.38
N VAL A 26 5.26 -6.32 -11.45
CA VAL A 26 5.07 -7.71 -11.91
C VAL A 26 5.50 -8.73 -10.85
N THR A 27 6.65 -8.52 -10.21
CA THR A 27 7.16 -9.43 -9.16
C THR A 27 6.26 -9.42 -7.93
N CYS A 28 5.79 -8.24 -7.52
CA CYS A 28 4.82 -8.10 -6.43
C CYS A 28 3.53 -8.85 -6.76
N PHE A 29 2.99 -8.77 -7.99
CA PHE A 29 1.81 -9.55 -8.36
C PHE A 29 2.06 -11.07 -8.36
N ALA A 30 3.26 -11.53 -8.72
CA ALA A 30 3.61 -12.94 -8.56
C ALA A 30 3.55 -13.37 -7.09
N PHE A 31 4.14 -12.59 -6.19
CA PHE A 31 4.02 -12.81 -4.74
C PHE A 31 2.58 -12.68 -4.22
N PHE A 32 1.79 -11.75 -4.76
CA PHE A 32 0.38 -11.59 -4.44
C PHE A 32 -0.43 -12.84 -4.80
N PHE A 33 -0.18 -13.46 -5.95
CA PHE A 33 -0.83 -14.73 -6.30
C PHE A 33 -0.38 -15.88 -5.40
N ILE A 34 0.91 -15.94 -5.06
CA ILE A 34 1.44 -16.97 -4.14
C ILE A 34 0.78 -16.84 -2.76
N GLY A 35 0.81 -15.66 -2.15
CA GLY A 35 0.20 -15.44 -0.84
C GLY A 35 -1.33 -15.54 -0.89
N GLY A 36 -1.96 -15.14 -2.00
CA GLY A 36 -3.41 -15.26 -2.19
C GLY A 36 -3.85 -16.72 -2.25
N LEU A 37 -3.08 -17.57 -2.93
CA LEU A 37 -3.32 -19.01 -2.94
C LEU A 37 -3.18 -19.61 -1.54
N MET A 38 -2.17 -19.22 -0.76
CA MET A 38 -2.02 -19.65 0.63
C MET A 38 -3.25 -19.29 1.48
N ALA A 39 -3.81 -18.09 1.28
CA ALA A 39 -5.05 -17.68 1.96
C ALA A 39 -6.25 -18.55 1.55
N LEU A 40 -6.39 -18.89 0.27
CA LEU A 40 -7.46 -19.77 -0.20
C LEU A 40 -7.35 -21.18 0.41
N LEU A 41 -6.13 -21.71 0.55
CA LEU A 41 -5.91 -23.00 1.22
C LEU A 41 -6.35 -22.91 2.70
N MET A 42 -5.88 -21.90 3.44
CA MET A 42 -6.32 -21.69 4.84
C MET A 42 -7.83 -21.53 4.97
N ARG A 43 -8.47 -20.79 4.06
CA ARG A 43 -9.93 -20.60 4.07
C ARG A 43 -10.70 -21.87 3.73
N THR A 44 -10.14 -22.73 2.89
CA THR A 44 -10.75 -24.03 2.56
C THR A 44 -10.69 -24.95 3.78
N GLU A 45 -9.56 -24.97 4.49
CA GLU A 45 -9.39 -25.74 5.72
C GLU A 45 -10.44 -25.34 6.77
N LEU A 46 -10.59 -24.03 6.99
CA LEU A 46 -11.53 -23.46 7.96
C LEU A 46 -13.01 -23.47 7.52
N ALA A 47 -13.35 -24.02 6.35
CA ALA A 47 -14.74 -24.01 5.88
C ALA A 47 -15.64 -24.98 6.66
N ALA A 48 -15.06 -26.03 7.21
CA ALA A 48 -15.72 -27.03 8.04
C ALA A 48 -14.92 -27.23 9.34
N PRO A 49 -15.58 -27.61 10.45
CA PRO A 49 -14.88 -28.03 11.65
C PRO A 49 -14.21 -29.39 11.44
N GLY A 50 -13.07 -29.61 12.09
CA GLY A 50 -12.13 -30.71 11.88
C GLY A 50 -10.88 -30.26 11.13
N LEU A 51 -9.90 -31.16 11.00
CA LEU A 51 -8.80 -31.04 10.04
C LEU A 51 -9.11 -31.88 8.79
N GLN A 52 -9.04 -31.25 7.62
CA GLN A 52 -9.52 -31.76 6.35
C GLN A 52 -8.35 -32.20 5.48
N PHE A 53 -7.41 -31.30 5.22
CA PHE A 53 -6.28 -31.58 4.33
C PHE A 53 -4.97 -30.92 4.75
N LEU A 54 -4.99 -29.84 5.53
CA LEU A 54 -3.79 -29.27 6.15
C LEU A 54 -3.54 -29.90 7.52
N SER A 55 -2.28 -30.17 7.84
CA SER A 55 -1.88 -30.38 9.23
C SER A 55 -1.84 -29.05 9.99
N ASN A 56 -1.86 -29.10 11.33
CA ASN A 56 -1.65 -27.93 12.18
C ASN A 56 -0.35 -27.17 11.81
N GLU A 57 0.73 -27.92 11.59
CA GLU A 57 2.03 -27.35 11.22
C GLU A 57 1.97 -26.65 9.84
N GLN A 58 1.37 -27.30 8.83
CA GLN A 58 1.22 -26.71 7.51
C GLN A 58 0.36 -25.44 7.54
N PHE A 59 -0.74 -25.44 8.31
CA PHE A 59 -1.54 -24.24 8.52
C PHE A 59 -0.70 -23.12 9.14
N ASN A 60 0.12 -23.45 10.13
CA ASN A 60 1.00 -22.50 10.80
C ASN A 60 2.03 -21.86 9.86
N GLN A 61 2.63 -22.68 9.01
CA GLN A 61 3.55 -22.23 7.97
C GLN A 61 2.85 -21.35 6.93
N LEU A 62 1.65 -21.74 6.50
CA LEU A 62 0.87 -20.98 5.50
C LEU A 62 0.47 -19.60 6.01
N PHE A 63 -0.01 -19.46 7.25
CA PHE A 63 -0.41 -18.14 7.75
C PHE A 63 0.81 -17.23 7.96
N THR A 64 1.94 -17.80 8.42
CA THR A 64 3.19 -17.07 8.60
C THR A 64 3.68 -16.53 7.26
N MET A 65 3.82 -17.40 6.27
CA MET A 65 4.30 -17.03 4.95
C MET A 65 3.31 -16.16 4.18
N HIS A 66 2.00 -16.37 4.32
CA HIS A 66 0.99 -15.46 3.77
C HIS A 66 1.17 -14.04 4.30
N GLY A 67 1.25 -13.88 5.62
CA GLY A 67 1.44 -12.57 6.26
C GLY A 67 2.74 -11.90 5.82
N THR A 68 3.85 -12.63 5.83
CA THR A 68 5.15 -12.11 5.40
C THR A 68 5.16 -11.72 3.92
N ILE A 69 4.63 -12.57 3.04
CA ILE A 69 4.60 -12.31 1.60
C ILE A 69 3.73 -11.08 1.32
N MET A 70 2.54 -11.00 1.92
CA MET A 70 1.62 -9.90 1.67
C MET A 70 2.13 -8.55 2.18
N LEU A 71 2.73 -8.53 3.37
CA LEU A 71 3.27 -7.30 3.95
C LEU A 71 4.61 -6.92 3.32
N LEU A 72 5.61 -7.79 3.44
CA LEU A 72 7.00 -7.42 3.19
C LEU A 72 7.45 -7.68 1.74
N LEU A 73 6.77 -8.57 1.01
CA LEU A 73 7.15 -8.94 -0.37
C LEU A 73 6.17 -8.46 -1.45
N TYR A 74 4.97 -8.04 -1.06
CA TYR A 74 3.97 -7.41 -1.93
C TYR A 74 3.77 -5.94 -1.58
N ALA A 75 3.27 -5.64 -0.38
CA ALA A 75 2.85 -4.30 0.02
C ALA A 75 4.02 -3.30 0.10
N THR A 76 5.10 -3.62 0.83
CA THR A 76 6.25 -2.72 0.89
C THR A 76 6.92 -2.51 -0.46
N PRO A 77 7.19 -3.54 -1.29
CA PRO A 77 7.94 -3.33 -2.52
C PRO A 77 7.11 -2.69 -3.64
N VAL A 78 5.78 -2.88 -3.67
CA VAL A 78 4.93 -2.23 -4.69
C VAL A 78 4.86 -0.71 -4.49
N VAL A 79 5.08 -0.21 -3.26
CA VAL A 79 5.31 1.23 -2.99
C VAL A 79 6.45 1.76 -3.86
N PHE A 80 7.60 1.06 -3.84
CA PHE A 80 8.73 1.39 -4.69
C PHE A 80 8.49 1.10 -6.17
N GLY A 81 7.60 0.15 -6.49
CA GLY A 81 7.07 -0.04 -7.84
C GLY A 81 6.46 1.26 -8.37
N PHE A 82 5.45 1.80 -7.68
CA PHE A 82 4.84 3.07 -8.08
C PHE A 82 5.79 4.25 -7.99
N ALA A 83 6.63 4.35 -6.94
CA ALA A 83 7.63 5.41 -6.85
C ALA A 83 8.54 5.42 -8.09
N ASN A 84 9.04 4.25 -8.49
CA ASN A 84 9.83 4.11 -9.70
C ASN A 84 9.06 4.42 -10.97
N LEU A 85 7.79 4.03 -11.06
CA LEU A 85 6.97 4.32 -12.24
C LEU A 85 6.74 5.82 -12.41
N VAL A 86 6.34 6.53 -11.35
CA VAL A 86 5.74 7.86 -11.50
C VAL A 86 6.47 9.00 -10.79
N LEU A 87 7.25 8.76 -9.73
CA LEU A 87 7.85 9.86 -8.97
C LEU A 87 8.79 10.72 -9.82
N PRO A 88 9.76 10.15 -10.59
CA PRO A 88 10.62 10.97 -11.45
C PRO A 88 9.82 11.75 -12.50
N LEU A 89 8.72 11.19 -13.02
CA LEU A 89 7.83 11.89 -13.94
C LEU A 89 7.13 13.06 -13.25
N GLN A 90 6.58 12.83 -12.06
CA GLN A 90 5.85 13.85 -11.28
C GLN A 90 6.69 15.06 -10.93
N ILE A 91 8.01 14.89 -10.76
CA ILE A 91 8.92 15.99 -10.42
C ILE A 91 9.73 16.54 -11.60
N GLY A 92 9.55 16.00 -12.80
CA GLY A 92 10.30 16.41 -13.99
C GLY A 92 11.77 16.00 -13.98
N ALA A 93 12.13 14.94 -13.24
CA ALA A 93 13.48 14.38 -13.22
C ALA A 93 13.71 13.46 -14.43
N PRO A 94 14.93 13.42 -15.00
CA PRO A 94 15.24 12.56 -16.15
C PRO A 94 15.39 11.07 -15.78
N ASP A 95 15.76 10.78 -14.54
CA ASP A 95 15.86 9.45 -13.93
C ASP A 95 15.89 9.63 -12.40
N VAL A 96 16.05 8.56 -11.62
CA VAL A 96 16.31 8.62 -10.17
C VAL A 96 17.77 9.03 -9.87
N ALA A 97 18.04 9.47 -8.63
CA ALA A 97 19.35 9.98 -8.20
C ALA A 97 20.50 8.97 -8.33
N PHE A 98 20.23 7.71 -7.99
CA PHE A 98 21.19 6.62 -8.06
C PHE A 98 20.63 5.45 -8.89
N PRO A 99 20.65 5.53 -10.24
CA PRO A 99 19.98 4.54 -11.11
C PRO A 99 20.46 3.08 -10.93
N ARG A 100 21.75 2.88 -10.64
CA ARG A 100 22.30 1.54 -10.37
C ARG A 100 21.93 1.02 -8.98
N LEU A 101 21.90 1.91 -7.98
CA LEU A 101 21.43 1.54 -6.64
C LEU A 101 19.97 1.12 -6.69
N ASN A 102 19.16 1.79 -7.50
CA ASN A 102 17.78 1.44 -7.74
C ASN A 102 17.59 0.02 -8.29
N ALA A 103 18.40 -0.35 -9.30
CA ALA A 103 18.40 -1.72 -9.82
C ALA A 103 18.84 -2.72 -8.76
N PHE A 104 19.88 -2.38 -7.98
CA PHE A 104 20.38 -3.22 -6.90
C PHE A 104 19.32 -3.44 -5.80
N SER A 105 18.61 -2.39 -5.39
CA SER A 105 17.47 -2.48 -4.46
C SER A 105 16.41 -3.48 -4.90
N TYR A 106 16.08 -3.51 -6.20
CA TYR A 106 15.14 -4.48 -6.75
C TYR A 106 15.66 -5.91 -6.64
N TRP A 107 16.92 -6.15 -7.00
CA TRP A 107 17.50 -7.49 -6.94
C TRP A 107 17.62 -8.02 -5.51
N LEU A 108 17.98 -7.17 -4.55
CA LEU A 108 17.97 -7.53 -3.13
C LEU A 108 16.57 -7.92 -2.64
N PHE A 109 15.54 -7.17 -3.03
CA PHE A 109 14.14 -7.52 -2.77
C PHE A 109 13.79 -8.90 -3.37
N LEU A 110 14.03 -9.10 -4.66
CA LEU A 110 13.67 -10.34 -5.34
C LEU A 110 14.37 -11.54 -4.70
N PHE A 111 15.69 -11.49 -4.53
CA PHE A 111 16.44 -12.62 -3.97
C PHE A 111 16.16 -12.81 -2.48
N GLY A 112 15.94 -11.75 -1.70
CA GLY A 112 15.52 -11.87 -0.31
C GLY A 112 14.16 -12.54 -0.18
N GLY A 113 13.19 -12.16 -1.02
CA GLY A 113 11.88 -12.79 -1.08
C GLY A 113 11.92 -14.26 -1.51
N LEU A 114 12.78 -14.60 -2.48
CA LEU A 114 12.99 -15.99 -2.89
C LEU A 114 13.65 -16.83 -1.79
N ILE A 115 14.60 -16.27 -1.04
CA ILE A 115 15.22 -16.94 0.11
C ILE A 115 14.16 -17.22 1.19
N ALA A 116 13.37 -16.22 1.57
CA ALA A 116 12.30 -16.43 2.55
C ALA A 116 11.27 -17.48 2.08
N ALA A 117 10.86 -17.44 0.81
CA ALA A 117 9.93 -18.40 0.23
C ALA A 117 10.52 -19.82 0.08
N SER A 118 11.84 -19.96 0.02
CA SER A 118 12.51 -21.26 -0.09
C SER A 118 12.35 -22.15 1.15
N GLY A 119 11.81 -21.62 2.25
CA GLY A 119 11.41 -22.40 3.42
C GLY A 119 10.48 -23.57 3.09
N PHE A 120 9.61 -23.44 2.07
CA PHE A 120 8.74 -24.56 1.65
C PHE A 120 9.49 -25.74 1.00
N ILE A 121 10.75 -25.54 0.61
CA ILE A 121 11.56 -26.54 -0.09
C ILE A 121 12.41 -27.36 0.90
N VAL A 122 12.73 -26.79 2.07
CA VAL A 122 13.57 -27.47 3.05
C VAL A 122 12.79 -28.49 3.89
N PRO A 123 13.43 -29.55 4.39
CA PRO A 123 12.81 -30.46 5.36
C PRO A 123 12.31 -29.71 6.59
N GLY A 124 11.10 -30.03 7.05
CA GLY A 124 10.42 -29.30 8.13
C GLY A 124 9.64 -28.05 7.67
N GLY A 125 9.78 -27.65 6.41
CA GLY A 125 8.97 -26.57 5.84
C GLY A 125 9.36 -25.16 6.28
N ALA A 126 8.45 -24.21 6.05
CA ALA A 126 8.69 -22.78 6.27
C ALA A 126 8.57 -22.39 7.76
N ALA A 127 8.73 -21.11 8.07
CA ALA A 127 8.53 -20.58 9.42
C ALA A 127 7.08 -20.78 9.89
N ASP A 128 6.86 -21.24 11.12
CA ASP A 128 5.55 -21.60 11.69
C ASP A 128 5.12 -20.72 12.89
N PHE A 129 5.98 -19.80 13.33
CA PHE A 129 5.79 -18.96 14.52
C PHE A 129 4.92 -17.70 14.31
N GLY A 130 4.43 -17.48 13.09
CA GLY A 130 3.69 -16.28 12.68
C GLY A 130 4.54 -15.12 12.22
N TRP A 131 4.00 -14.21 11.38
CA TRP A 131 4.79 -13.10 10.83
C TRP A 131 5.32 -12.12 11.89
N THR A 132 4.79 -12.15 13.12
CA THR A 132 5.27 -11.37 14.27
C THR A 132 6.51 -11.96 14.93
N ALA A 133 6.81 -13.24 14.66
CA ALA A 133 8.01 -13.96 15.09
C ALA A 133 8.38 -13.80 16.57
N TYR A 134 7.38 -13.83 17.45
CA TYR A 134 7.59 -13.63 18.88
C TYR A 134 8.55 -14.67 19.47
N THR A 135 9.54 -14.20 20.23
CA THR A 135 10.29 -15.06 21.14
C THR A 135 9.44 -15.34 22.38
N PRO A 136 9.54 -16.54 23.01
CA PRO A 136 10.51 -17.59 22.72
C PRO A 136 10.14 -18.52 21.55
N LEU A 137 8.96 -18.40 20.95
CA LEU A 137 8.50 -19.35 19.92
C LEU A 137 9.45 -19.41 18.70
N SER A 138 10.04 -18.29 18.30
CA SER A 138 10.97 -18.21 17.16
C SER A 138 12.43 -18.60 17.49
N ASP A 139 12.74 -19.05 18.71
CA ASP A 139 14.09 -19.47 19.07
C ASP A 139 14.47 -20.85 18.47
N ALA A 140 15.74 -21.24 18.62
CA ALA A 140 16.24 -22.50 18.07
C ALA A 140 15.74 -23.75 18.84
N VAL A 141 15.18 -23.59 20.04
CA VAL A 141 14.64 -24.70 20.85
C VAL A 141 13.20 -25.00 20.44
N HIS A 142 12.39 -23.97 20.21
CA HIS A 142 10.97 -24.07 19.90
C HIS A 142 10.70 -24.23 18.40
N SER A 143 11.44 -23.53 17.54
CA SER A 143 11.34 -23.65 16.07
C SER A 143 12.73 -23.97 15.45
N PRO A 144 13.26 -25.19 15.64
CA PRO A 144 14.62 -25.59 15.21
C PRO A 144 14.81 -25.71 13.69
N GLY A 145 13.73 -25.65 12.90
CA GLY A 145 13.77 -25.86 11.45
C GLY A 145 14.47 -24.74 10.69
N ALA A 146 15.14 -25.10 9.58
CA ALA A 146 15.85 -24.17 8.71
C ALA A 146 14.94 -23.13 8.01
N GLY A 147 13.63 -23.41 7.92
CA GLY A 147 12.65 -22.47 7.36
C GLY A 147 12.59 -21.13 8.10
N GLY A 148 12.75 -21.15 9.42
CA GLY A 148 12.86 -19.93 10.23
C GLY A 148 14.11 -19.12 9.90
N ASP A 149 15.25 -19.77 9.70
CA ASP A 149 16.52 -19.09 9.39
C ASP A 149 16.51 -18.45 8.00
N LEU A 150 15.90 -19.14 7.02
CA LEU A 150 15.68 -18.62 5.68
C LEU A 150 14.72 -17.42 5.68
N TRP A 151 13.69 -17.46 6.53
CA TRP A 151 12.80 -16.32 6.74
C TRP A 151 13.57 -15.11 7.28
N ILE A 152 14.37 -15.29 8.33
CA ILE A 152 15.18 -14.23 8.96
C ILE A 152 16.15 -13.60 7.95
N THR A 153 16.96 -14.43 7.30
CA THR A 153 18.00 -13.96 6.36
C THR A 153 17.42 -13.36 5.08
N GLY A 154 16.33 -13.92 4.56
CA GLY A 154 15.61 -13.38 3.41
C GLY A 154 15.05 -11.98 3.68
N LEU A 155 14.48 -11.75 4.88
CA LEU A 155 13.96 -10.45 5.28
C LEU A 155 15.05 -9.41 5.56
N ILE A 156 16.20 -9.82 6.09
CA ILE A 156 17.37 -8.92 6.19
C ILE A 156 17.78 -8.42 4.79
N LEU A 157 17.88 -9.33 3.82
CA LEU A 157 18.29 -8.98 2.46
C LEU A 157 17.27 -8.09 1.75
N ALA A 158 15.99 -8.44 1.81
CA ALA A 158 14.91 -7.65 1.25
C ALA A 158 14.80 -6.28 1.93
N GLY A 159 14.93 -6.23 3.27
CA GLY A 159 14.92 -5.01 4.06
C GLY A 159 16.04 -4.04 3.70
N LEU A 160 17.25 -4.54 3.44
CA LEU A 160 18.35 -3.72 2.92
C LEU A 160 17.99 -3.10 1.56
N GLY A 161 17.37 -3.87 0.66
CA GLY A 161 16.88 -3.36 -0.62
C GLY A 161 15.93 -2.17 -0.46
N THR A 162 14.98 -2.28 0.47
CA THR A 162 14.02 -1.23 0.85
C THR A 162 14.71 0.02 1.41
N ILE A 163 15.69 -0.14 2.32
CA ILE A 163 16.47 0.98 2.88
C ILE A 163 17.19 1.75 1.76
N LEU A 164 17.88 1.04 0.87
CA LEU A 164 18.61 1.65 -0.24
C LEU A 164 17.66 2.35 -1.24
N GLY A 165 16.46 1.79 -1.43
CA GLY A 165 15.39 2.40 -2.23
C GLY A 165 14.94 3.74 -1.62
N ALA A 166 14.75 3.78 -0.30
CA ALA A 166 14.35 4.99 0.42
C ALA A 166 15.39 6.11 0.31
N VAL A 167 16.68 5.80 0.47
CA VAL A 167 17.77 6.76 0.26
C VAL A 167 17.66 7.38 -1.13
N ASN A 168 17.50 6.55 -2.16
CA ASN A 168 17.41 6.99 -3.54
C ASN A 168 16.18 7.89 -3.79
N MET A 169 15.00 7.52 -3.27
CA MET A 169 13.78 8.31 -3.45
C MET A 169 13.86 9.67 -2.73
N ILE A 170 14.43 9.72 -1.51
CA ILE A 170 14.65 11.00 -0.80
C ILE A 170 15.57 11.90 -1.62
N THR A 171 16.74 11.40 -2.04
CA THR A 171 17.71 12.21 -2.81
C THR A 171 17.11 12.68 -4.13
N THR A 172 16.35 11.83 -4.82
CA THR A 172 15.65 12.16 -6.06
C THR A 172 14.68 13.32 -5.84
N VAL A 173 13.81 13.21 -4.82
CA VAL A 173 12.86 14.28 -4.49
C VAL A 173 13.58 15.54 -4.09
N VAL A 174 14.60 15.48 -3.24
CA VAL A 174 15.26 16.67 -2.68
C VAL A 174 16.07 17.44 -3.73
N CYS A 175 16.79 16.73 -4.60
CA CYS A 175 17.83 17.33 -5.43
C CYS A 175 17.52 17.41 -6.93
N MET A 176 16.51 16.69 -7.45
CA MET A 176 16.32 16.53 -8.91
C MET A 176 15.00 17.08 -9.45
N ARG A 177 14.28 17.91 -8.70
CA ARG A 177 13.03 18.53 -9.16
C ARG A 177 13.26 19.51 -10.30
N ALA A 178 12.30 19.58 -11.21
CA ALA A 178 12.30 20.53 -12.30
C ALA A 178 12.35 21.99 -11.81
N PRO A 179 13.01 22.90 -12.56
CA PRO A 179 13.02 24.32 -12.24
C PRO A 179 11.61 24.90 -12.07
N GLY A 180 11.37 25.63 -10.97
CA GLY A 180 10.06 26.19 -10.63
C GLY A 180 9.17 25.30 -9.75
N MET A 181 9.53 24.02 -9.56
CA MET A 181 8.89 23.13 -8.59
C MET A 181 9.50 23.29 -7.20
N THR A 182 8.83 24.07 -6.36
CA THR A 182 9.14 24.15 -4.93
C THR A 182 8.56 22.94 -4.19
N MET A 183 8.96 22.71 -2.94
CA MET A 183 8.39 21.66 -2.09
C MET A 183 6.86 21.70 -2.07
N PHE A 184 6.27 22.89 -1.93
CA PHE A 184 4.83 23.08 -1.86
C PHE A 184 4.12 23.18 -3.22
N ARG A 185 4.78 22.75 -4.31
CA ARG A 185 4.15 22.58 -5.64
C ARG A 185 4.28 21.13 -6.15
N MET A 186 4.82 20.22 -5.34
CA MET A 186 4.92 18.80 -5.71
C MET A 186 3.56 18.11 -5.59
N PRO A 187 3.27 17.08 -6.39
CA PRO A 187 2.09 16.25 -6.20
C PRO A 187 2.08 15.56 -4.83
N ILE A 188 0.89 15.23 -4.31
CA ILE A 188 0.75 14.64 -2.97
C ILE A 188 1.31 13.21 -2.95
N PHE A 189 1.22 12.47 -4.06
CA PHE A 189 1.91 11.17 -4.16
C PHE A 189 3.41 11.29 -3.90
N THR A 190 4.08 12.26 -4.53
CA THR A 190 5.51 12.51 -4.32
C THR A 190 5.82 12.89 -2.87
N TRP A 191 4.99 13.73 -2.23
CA TRP A 191 5.12 14.02 -0.79
C TRP A 191 5.01 12.76 0.08
N ASN A 192 4.06 11.89 -0.23
CA ASN A 192 3.86 10.68 0.54
C ASN A 192 5.03 9.70 0.34
N ILE A 193 5.59 9.56 -0.86
CA ILE A 193 6.83 8.78 -1.06
C ILE A 193 8.00 9.36 -0.28
N LEU A 194 8.17 10.69 -0.26
CA LEU A 194 9.23 11.34 0.52
C LEU A 194 9.10 10.98 2.01
N VAL A 195 7.91 11.14 2.59
CA VAL A 195 7.66 10.88 4.01
C VAL A 195 7.76 9.38 4.33
N THR A 196 7.22 8.52 3.47
CA THR A 196 7.38 7.07 3.57
C THR A 196 8.85 6.66 3.55
N SER A 197 9.66 7.26 2.68
CA SER A 197 11.08 6.96 2.62
C SER A 197 11.82 7.38 3.90
N ILE A 198 11.41 8.48 4.54
CA ILE A 198 11.93 8.88 5.86
C ILE A 198 11.57 7.83 6.92
N LEU A 199 10.30 7.38 6.95
CA LEU A 199 9.87 6.32 7.88
C LEU A 199 10.65 5.01 7.66
N ILE A 200 10.92 4.63 6.41
CA ILE A 200 11.72 3.43 6.10
C ILE A 200 13.10 3.52 6.75
N LEU A 201 13.78 4.66 6.65
CA LEU A 201 15.09 4.85 7.26
C LEU A 201 15.07 4.83 8.80
N ILE A 202 13.90 5.08 9.42
CA ILE A 202 13.72 4.97 10.87
C ILE A 202 13.41 3.52 11.27
N ALA A 203 12.54 2.83 10.53
CA ALA A 203 11.95 1.56 10.94
C ALA A 203 12.73 0.32 10.49
N PHE A 204 13.15 0.25 9.22
CA PHE A 204 13.75 -0.96 8.65
C PHE A 204 15.13 -1.32 9.23
N PRO A 205 16.00 -0.36 9.60
CA PRO A 205 17.24 -0.69 10.31
C PRO A 205 17.00 -1.40 11.64
N ILE A 206 15.90 -1.08 12.34
CA ILE A 206 15.55 -1.71 13.62
C ILE A 206 15.10 -3.15 13.41
N LEU A 207 14.27 -3.43 12.39
CA LEU A 207 13.96 -4.81 12.02
C LEU A 207 15.24 -5.58 11.68
N THR A 208 16.12 -4.98 10.88
CA THR A 208 17.38 -5.61 10.47
C THR A 208 18.24 -5.97 11.69
N ALA A 209 18.39 -5.03 12.64
CA ALA A 209 19.10 -5.27 13.89
C ALA A 209 18.44 -6.37 14.72
N ALA A 210 17.10 -6.37 14.83
CA ALA A 210 16.37 -7.38 15.58
C ALA A 210 16.51 -8.78 14.97
N LEU A 211 16.44 -8.89 13.64
CA LEU A 211 16.63 -10.13 12.91
C LEU A 211 18.08 -10.65 13.01
N PHE A 212 19.09 -9.77 12.97
CA PHE A 212 20.46 -10.18 13.25
C PHE A 212 20.65 -10.68 14.69
N GLY A 213 19.99 -10.04 15.67
CA GLY A 213 19.95 -10.53 17.04
C GLY A 213 19.33 -11.91 17.14
N LEU A 214 18.18 -12.14 16.46
CA LEU A 214 17.49 -13.42 16.48
C LEU A 214 18.30 -14.52 15.77
N ALA A 215 18.97 -14.18 14.67
CA ALA A 215 19.91 -15.10 14.02
C ALA A 215 21.09 -15.46 14.93
N ALA A 216 21.62 -14.49 15.69
CA ALA A 216 22.69 -14.74 16.65
C ALA A 216 22.21 -15.63 17.81
N ASP A 217 21.00 -15.40 18.34
CA ASP A 217 20.44 -16.26 19.38
C ASP A 217 20.25 -17.69 18.89
N ARG A 218 19.72 -17.86 17.66
CA ARG A 218 19.45 -19.17 17.06
C ARG A 218 20.72 -19.95 16.69
N HIS A 219 21.79 -19.30 16.25
CA HIS A 219 22.97 -19.98 15.71
C HIS A 219 24.24 -19.87 16.54
N LEU A 220 24.39 -18.77 17.29
CA LEU A 220 25.62 -18.48 18.03
C LEU A 220 25.45 -18.67 19.54
N GLY A 221 24.24 -19.01 20.00
CA GLY A 221 23.92 -19.06 21.43
C GLY A 221 24.00 -17.68 22.08
N ALA A 222 23.69 -16.63 21.32
CA ALA A 222 23.46 -15.33 21.94
C ALA A 222 22.20 -15.41 22.82
N HIS A 223 22.20 -14.69 23.94
CA HIS A 223 21.12 -14.72 24.93
C HIS A 223 20.36 -13.38 24.94
N ILE A 224 20.14 -12.78 23.76
CA ILE A 224 19.58 -11.43 23.62
C ILE A 224 18.07 -11.44 23.92
N TYR A 225 17.35 -12.39 23.32
CA TYR A 225 15.89 -12.51 23.39
C TYR A 225 15.40 -13.59 24.36
N ASP A 226 16.30 -14.12 25.19
CA ASP A 226 15.97 -15.03 26.29
C ASP A 226 14.93 -14.44 27.24
N ALA A 227 13.94 -15.26 27.62
CA ALA A 227 12.87 -14.84 28.52
C ALA A 227 13.39 -14.39 29.90
N SER A 228 14.44 -15.03 30.42
CA SER A 228 15.09 -14.67 31.70
C SER A 228 15.73 -13.29 31.69
N ASN A 229 16.11 -12.77 30.52
CA ASN A 229 16.75 -11.47 30.36
C ASN A 229 15.76 -10.34 29.98
N GLY A 230 14.45 -10.62 29.99
CA GLY A 230 13.43 -9.70 29.48
C GLY A 230 13.33 -9.67 27.96
N GLY A 231 13.97 -10.62 27.28
CA GLY A 231 14.11 -10.68 25.83
C GLY A 231 12.80 -10.79 25.05
N VAL A 232 11.77 -11.39 25.64
CA VAL A 232 10.42 -11.48 25.04
C VAL A 232 9.83 -10.09 24.79
N LEU A 233 9.88 -9.20 25.78
CA LEU A 233 9.38 -7.83 25.64
C LEU A 233 10.34 -6.96 24.81
N LEU A 234 11.65 -7.22 24.89
CA LEU A 234 12.62 -6.58 24.01
C LEU A 234 12.30 -6.84 22.54
N TRP A 235 12.04 -8.10 22.15
CA TRP A 235 11.60 -8.45 20.81
C TRP A 235 10.33 -7.69 20.43
N GLN A 236 9.29 -7.76 21.26
CA GLN A 236 8.01 -7.10 20.96
C GLN A 236 8.17 -5.59 20.76
N HIS A 237 8.93 -4.91 21.60
CA HIS A 237 9.17 -3.48 21.44
C HIS A 237 9.94 -3.17 20.16
N LEU A 238 11.01 -3.90 19.83
CA LEU A 238 11.79 -3.67 18.60
C LEU A 238 10.96 -4.00 17.35
N PHE A 239 10.29 -5.14 17.36
CA PHE A 239 9.47 -5.60 16.24
C PHE A 239 8.31 -4.64 15.99
N TRP A 240 7.58 -4.22 17.02
CA TRP A 240 6.46 -3.31 16.82
C TRP A 240 6.90 -1.87 16.53
N PHE A 241 8.05 -1.42 17.06
CA PHE A 241 8.64 -0.14 16.67
C PHE A 241 8.99 -0.10 15.18
N PHE A 242 9.34 -1.24 14.59
CA PHE A 242 9.36 -1.39 13.14
C PHE A 242 7.94 -1.48 12.56
N GLY A 243 7.13 -2.41 13.07
CA GLY A 243 5.92 -2.90 12.43
C GLY A 243 4.82 -1.86 12.34
N HIS A 244 4.68 -0.97 13.34
CA HIS A 244 3.67 0.07 13.25
C HIS A 244 4.02 1.20 12.27
N PRO A 245 5.25 1.75 12.25
CA PRO A 245 5.71 2.55 11.12
C PRO A 245 5.60 1.87 9.77
N GLU A 246 5.86 0.55 9.69
CA GLU A 246 5.70 -0.22 8.46
C GLU A 246 4.27 -0.15 7.91
N VAL A 247 3.24 -0.25 8.77
CA VAL A 247 1.86 -0.13 8.29
C VAL A 247 1.53 1.25 7.71
N TYR A 248 2.27 2.31 8.09
CA TYR A 248 2.12 3.63 7.49
C TYR A 248 3.02 3.85 6.27
N ILE A 249 4.18 3.18 6.22
CA ILE A 249 5.02 3.07 5.01
C ILE A 249 4.20 2.49 3.86
N ILE A 250 3.38 1.47 4.15
CA ILE A 250 2.49 0.85 3.17
C ILE A 250 1.14 1.57 3.02
N ALA A 251 0.79 2.56 3.84
CA ALA A 251 -0.48 3.28 3.70
C ALA A 251 -0.35 4.61 2.96
N LEU A 252 0.61 5.44 3.36
CA LEU A 252 0.75 6.82 2.87
C LEU A 252 0.91 6.90 1.34
N PRO A 253 1.73 6.08 0.67
CA PRO A 253 1.91 6.16 -0.78
C PRO A 253 0.59 5.96 -1.54
N PHE A 254 -0.26 5.05 -1.07
CA PHE A 254 -1.55 4.76 -1.68
C PHE A 254 -2.59 5.83 -1.41
N PHE A 255 -2.54 6.48 -0.24
CA PHE A 255 -3.27 7.73 -0.03
C PHE A 255 -2.83 8.78 -1.07
N GLY A 256 -1.56 8.76 -1.46
CA GLY A 256 -1.02 9.56 -2.54
C GLY A 256 -1.67 9.22 -3.88
N ILE A 257 -1.69 7.94 -4.26
CA ILE A 257 -2.31 7.45 -5.50
C ILE A 257 -3.76 7.91 -5.59
N VAL A 258 -4.54 7.69 -4.54
CA VAL A 258 -5.95 8.10 -4.46
C VAL A 258 -6.09 9.63 -4.58
N THR A 259 -5.16 10.38 -3.99
CA THR A 259 -5.13 11.85 -4.10
C THR A 259 -4.80 12.35 -5.50
N GLU A 260 -4.04 11.59 -6.31
CA GLU A 260 -3.80 11.94 -7.72
C GLU A 260 -5.03 11.64 -8.59
N ILE A 261 -5.77 10.56 -8.28
CA ILE A 261 -6.92 10.09 -9.07
C ILE A 261 -8.15 10.97 -8.87
N ILE A 262 -8.57 11.17 -7.62
CA ILE A 262 -9.81 11.90 -7.28
C ILE A 262 -9.95 13.26 -7.99
N PRO A 263 -8.97 14.18 -7.99
CA PRO A 263 -9.11 15.48 -8.63
C PRO A 263 -9.25 15.40 -10.16
N VAL A 264 -8.62 14.42 -10.83
CA VAL A 264 -8.74 14.22 -12.28
C VAL A 264 -10.18 13.85 -12.64
N PHE A 265 -10.76 12.87 -11.95
CA PHE A 265 -12.14 12.42 -12.20
C PHE A 265 -13.22 13.30 -11.57
N SER A 266 -12.84 14.22 -10.67
CA SER A 266 -13.73 15.26 -10.12
C SER A 266 -13.64 16.58 -10.90
N ARG A 267 -12.64 16.72 -11.78
CA ARG A 267 -12.34 17.93 -12.58
C ARG A 267 -12.14 19.18 -11.73
N LYS A 268 -11.50 19.01 -10.57
CA LYS A 268 -11.34 20.05 -9.54
C LYS A 268 -10.00 19.90 -8.84
N PRO A 269 -9.35 21.00 -8.39
CA PRO A 269 -8.19 20.90 -7.51
C PRO A 269 -8.47 20.08 -6.25
N VAL A 270 -7.41 19.47 -5.72
CA VAL A 270 -7.43 18.82 -4.40
C VAL A 270 -7.82 19.85 -3.34
N PHE A 271 -8.89 19.56 -2.61
CA PHE A 271 -9.35 20.42 -1.52
C PHE A 271 -8.38 20.35 -0.35
N GLY A 272 -7.75 21.47 0.00
CA GLY A 272 -6.80 21.56 1.11
C GLY A 272 -5.47 20.85 0.85
N TYR A 273 -4.84 21.10 -0.31
CA TYR A 273 -3.52 20.55 -0.65
C TYR A 273 -2.50 20.68 0.50
N THR A 274 -2.31 21.88 1.05
CA THR A 274 -1.36 22.09 2.16
C THR A 274 -1.78 21.35 3.43
N THR A 275 -3.08 21.24 3.68
CA THR A 275 -3.63 20.45 4.80
C THR A 275 -3.25 18.98 4.67
N LEU A 276 -3.30 18.42 3.45
CA LEU A 276 -2.87 17.04 3.20
C LEU A 276 -1.37 16.83 3.45
N VAL A 277 -0.52 17.80 3.08
CA VAL A 277 0.93 17.76 3.35
C VAL A 277 1.19 17.71 4.85
N TYR A 278 0.59 18.62 5.63
CA TYR A 278 0.75 18.61 7.08
C TYR A 278 0.16 17.36 7.73
N ALA A 279 -1.00 16.88 7.26
CA ALA A 279 -1.57 15.63 7.73
C ALA A 279 -0.63 14.43 7.48
N THR A 280 0.06 14.37 6.33
CA THR A 280 1.07 13.33 6.06
C THR A 280 2.22 13.39 7.07
N LEU A 281 2.75 14.59 7.32
CA LEU A 281 3.85 14.78 8.28
C LEU A 281 3.43 14.42 9.72
N SER A 282 2.22 14.81 10.13
CA SER A 282 1.69 14.47 11.45
C SER A 282 1.52 12.96 11.62
N ILE A 283 0.99 12.25 10.62
CA ILE A 283 0.88 10.79 10.64
C ILE A 283 2.26 10.15 10.81
N ALA A 284 3.25 10.59 10.04
CA ALA A 284 4.59 10.01 10.12
C ALA A 284 5.25 10.24 11.48
N ALA A 285 5.15 11.44 12.03
CA ALA A 285 5.69 11.73 13.36
C ALA A 285 5.01 10.88 14.46
N LEU A 286 3.68 10.77 14.42
CA LEU A 286 2.91 9.97 15.38
C LEU A 286 3.15 8.48 15.22
N SER A 287 3.33 8.00 13.97
CA SER A 287 3.50 6.58 13.66
C SER A 287 4.72 5.97 14.35
N VAL A 288 5.81 6.73 14.50
CA VAL A 288 7.00 6.30 15.24
C VAL A 288 6.74 6.22 16.75
N ALA A 289 5.73 6.93 17.28
CA ALA A 289 5.49 7.10 18.71
C ALA A 289 4.36 6.22 19.29
N VAL A 290 3.70 5.37 18.50
CA VAL A 290 2.48 4.64 18.91
C VAL A 290 2.61 3.11 18.88
N TRP A 291 3.80 2.58 18.63
CA TRP A 291 4.01 1.16 18.31
C TRP A 291 3.44 0.16 19.31
N ALA A 292 3.48 0.47 20.60
CA ALA A 292 3.14 -0.49 21.65
C ALA A 292 1.63 -0.66 21.86
N HIS A 293 0.79 -0.04 21.03
CA HIS A 293 -0.64 -0.36 20.99
C HIS A 293 -0.95 -1.80 20.55
N HIS A 294 0.03 -2.49 19.96
CA HIS A 294 -0.06 -3.92 19.62
C HIS A 294 0.25 -4.84 20.81
N MET A 295 0.57 -4.25 21.96
CA MET A 295 1.06 -4.95 23.15
C MET A 295 0.13 -4.75 24.36
N PHE A 296 -1.10 -4.24 24.16
CA PHE A 296 -2.00 -3.91 25.27
C PHE A 296 -2.27 -5.11 26.19
N ALA A 297 -2.54 -6.28 25.62
CA ALA A 297 -2.80 -7.50 26.40
C ALA A 297 -1.57 -8.08 27.12
N THR A 298 -0.36 -7.56 26.87
CA THR A 298 0.86 -8.06 27.54
C THR A 298 0.95 -7.63 29.01
N GLY A 299 0.21 -6.58 29.40
CA GLY A 299 0.31 -5.99 30.74
C GLY A 299 1.63 -5.24 31.01
N ALA A 300 2.48 -5.04 30.00
CA ALA A 300 3.85 -4.55 30.17
C ALA A 300 4.14 -3.20 29.49
N VAL A 301 3.10 -2.41 29.19
CA VAL A 301 3.22 -1.14 28.47
C VAL A 301 2.45 -0.02 29.17
N LEU A 302 2.85 1.23 28.92
CA LEU A 302 2.17 2.42 29.45
C LEU A 302 0.85 2.66 28.69
N LEU A 303 -0.21 1.94 29.08
CA LEU A 303 -1.50 1.91 28.36
C LEU A 303 -2.07 3.29 28.03
N PRO A 304 -2.18 4.27 28.97
CA PRO A 304 -2.82 5.55 28.65
C PRO A 304 -2.06 6.37 27.60
N PHE A 305 -0.73 6.29 27.60
CA PHE A 305 0.10 6.99 26.63
C PHE A 305 -0.13 6.44 25.22
N PHE A 306 0.02 5.13 25.06
CA PHE A 306 -0.13 4.49 23.75
C PHE A 306 -1.57 4.56 23.24
N SER A 307 -2.56 4.38 24.10
CA SER A 307 -3.98 4.56 23.71
C SER A 307 -4.26 6.00 23.23
N PHE A 308 -3.87 7.02 24.00
CA PHE A 308 -4.08 8.42 23.62
C PHE A 308 -3.39 8.76 22.29
N MET A 309 -2.12 8.38 22.14
CA MET A 309 -1.35 8.66 20.94
C MET A 309 -1.91 7.91 19.71
N THR A 310 -2.44 6.70 19.88
CA THR A 310 -3.13 5.97 18.80
C THR A 310 -4.44 6.65 18.41
N TYR A 311 -5.23 7.19 19.34
CA TYR A 311 -6.37 8.04 18.97
C TYR A 311 -5.95 9.28 18.21
N LEU A 312 -4.82 9.89 18.59
CA LEU A 312 -4.33 11.10 17.96
C LEU A 312 -3.94 10.88 16.50
N ILE A 313 -3.43 9.70 16.12
CA ILE A 313 -3.09 9.41 14.72
C ILE A 313 -4.32 9.23 13.81
N ALA A 314 -5.48 8.89 14.39
CA ALA A 314 -6.74 8.82 13.65
C ALA A 314 -7.20 10.21 13.16
N VAL A 315 -6.85 11.29 13.87
CA VAL A 315 -7.23 12.67 13.53
C VAL A 315 -6.68 13.13 12.17
N PRO A 316 -5.36 13.13 11.90
CA PRO A 316 -4.83 13.54 10.60
C PRO A 316 -5.27 12.61 9.47
N THR A 317 -5.52 11.32 9.76
CA THR A 317 -6.11 10.40 8.78
C THR A 317 -7.55 10.81 8.44
N GLY A 318 -8.37 11.17 9.43
CA GLY A 318 -9.71 11.70 9.25
C GLY A 318 -9.72 13.01 8.45
N ILE A 319 -8.74 13.89 8.67
CA ILE A 319 -8.55 15.11 7.86
C ILE A 319 -8.38 14.76 6.39
N LYS A 320 -7.56 13.76 6.05
CA LYS A 320 -7.37 13.29 4.66
C LYS A 320 -8.69 12.82 4.03
N PHE A 321 -9.53 12.11 4.79
CA PHE A 321 -10.86 11.72 4.34
C PHE A 321 -11.74 12.92 3.98
N PHE A 322 -11.80 13.93 4.84
CA PHE A 322 -12.54 15.15 4.54
C PHE A 322 -11.95 15.92 3.36
N ASN A 323 -10.63 15.87 3.16
CA ASN A 323 -10.00 16.43 1.97
C ASN A 323 -10.44 15.72 0.68
N TRP A 324 -10.50 14.39 0.66
CA TRP A 324 -10.99 13.62 -0.49
C TRP A 324 -12.46 13.89 -0.78
N ILE A 325 -13.32 13.86 0.24
CA ILE A 325 -14.74 14.20 0.11
C ILE A 325 -14.92 15.63 -0.40
N GLY A 326 -14.18 16.60 0.15
CA GLY A 326 -14.20 18.00 -0.30
C GLY A 326 -13.67 18.21 -1.72
N THR A 327 -12.79 17.33 -2.19
CA THR A 327 -12.30 17.32 -3.58
C THR A 327 -13.38 16.82 -4.54
N MET A 328 -14.12 15.78 -4.17
CA MET A 328 -15.26 15.27 -4.94
C MET A 328 -16.47 16.23 -4.89
N TRP A 329 -16.63 16.96 -3.79
CA TRP A 329 -17.76 17.86 -3.56
C TRP A 329 -17.81 18.99 -4.59
N LYS A 330 -18.98 19.15 -5.23
CA LYS A 330 -19.23 20.07 -6.34
C LYS A 330 -18.32 19.84 -7.57
N GLY A 331 -17.65 18.70 -7.65
CA GLY A 331 -16.97 18.25 -8.86
C GLY A 331 -17.96 17.63 -9.86
N GLN A 332 -17.53 17.49 -11.11
CA GLN A 332 -18.29 16.75 -12.13
C GLN A 332 -17.71 15.35 -12.24
N LEU A 333 -18.22 14.44 -11.42
CA LEU A 333 -17.70 13.07 -11.27
C LEU A 333 -17.95 12.20 -12.51
N THR A 334 -16.95 11.42 -12.90
CA THR A 334 -17.11 10.25 -13.76
C THR A 334 -16.48 9.03 -13.10
N PHE A 335 -17.08 7.85 -13.34
CA PHE A 335 -16.75 6.60 -12.66
C PHE A 335 -16.15 5.56 -13.61
N GLU A 336 -15.04 5.96 -14.23
CA GLU A 336 -14.08 5.06 -14.85
C GLU A 336 -13.41 4.20 -13.76
N THR A 337 -12.78 3.10 -14.20
CA THR A 337 -12.24 2.08 -13.30
C THR A 337 -11.29 2.62 -12.22
N PRO A 338 -10.34 3.54 -12.49
CA PRO A 338 -9.49 4.11 -11.44
C PRO A 338 -10.26 4.82 -10.33
N MET A 339 -11.31 5.57 -10.69
CA MET A 339 -12.15 6.29 -9.75
C MET A 339 -13.04 5.34 -8.93
N LEU A 340 -13.57 4.27 -9.55
CA LEU A 340 -14.31 3.23 -8.83
C LEU A 340 -13.46 2.57 -7.75
N PHE A 341 -12.23 2.16 -8.07
CA PHE A 341 -11.33 1.57 -7.08
C PHE A 341 -10.94 2.57 -5.98
N SER A 342 -10.78 3.85 -6.31
CA SER A 342 -10.52 4.91 -5.31
C SER A 342 -11.71 5.10 -4.36
N VAL A 343 -12.95 5.02 -4.86
CA VAL A 343 -14.16 5.08 -4.02
C VAL A 343 -14.32 3.81 -3.19
N GLY A 344 -14.03 2.63 -3.76
CA GLY A 344 -13.98 1.37 -3.02
C GLY A 344 -12.97 1.44 -1.87
N PHE A 345 -11.77 1.99 -2.13
CA PHE A 345 -10.79 2.29 -1.09
C PHE A 345 -11.40 3.17 0.02
N LEU A 346 -12.05 4.29 -0.31
CA LEU A 346 -12.62 5.18 0.70
C LEU A 346 -13.62 4.46 1.61
N LEU A 347 -14.51 3.65 1.04
CA LEU A 347 -15.51 2.91 1.80
C LEU A 347 -14.88 1.83 2.69
N THR A 348 -14.01 1.00 2.13
CA THR A 348 -13.37 -0.09 2.86
C THR A 348 -12.42 0.43 3.95
N PHE A 349 -11.61 1.43 3.63
CA PHE A 349 -10.69 2.04 4.57
C PHE A 349 -11.42 2.79 5.69
N LEU A 350 -12.60 3.39 5.42
CA LEU A 350 -13.40 4.04 6.47
C LEU A 350 -13.87 3.01 7.51
N LEU A 351 -14.42 1.89 7.06
CA LEU A 351 -14.87 0.82 7.97
C LEU A 351 -13.70 0.25 8.80
N GLY A 352 -12.54 0.04 8.17
CA GLY A 352 -11.33 -0.36 8.88
C GLY A 352 -10.83 0.69 9.87
N GLY A 353 -10.88 1.97 9.51
CA GLY A 353 -10.49 3.08 10.38
C GLY A 353 -11.39 3.18 11.63
N LEU A 354 -12.70 2.95 11.47
CA LEU A 354 -13.65 2.93 12.59
C LEU A 354 -13.33 1.81 13.58
N THR A 355 -13.04 0.59 13.09
CA THR A 355 -12.63 -0.52 13.97
C THR A 355 -11.24 -0.31 14.57
N GLY A 356 -10.36 0.44 13.90
CA GLY A 356 -9.05 0.83 14.45
C GLY A 356 -9.16 1.75 15.66
N VAL A 357 -10.11 2.69 15.65
CA VAL A 357 -10.42 3.53 16.82
C VAL A 357 -10.96 2.69 17.97
N MET A 358 -11.72 1.61 17.69
CA MET A 358 -12.14 0.68 18.74
C MET A 358 -10.94 -0.05 19.36
N LEU A 359 -10.02 -0.56 18.53
CA LEU A 359 -8.80 -1.26 18.96
C LEU A 359 -7.79 -0.35 19.67
N ALA A 360 -7.85 0.96 19.46
CA ALA A 360 -7.03 1.92 20.20
C ALA A 360 -7.43 2.04 21.69
N SER A 361 -8.55 1.43 22.10
CA SER A 361 -9.06 1.40 23.48
C SER A 361 -8.64 0.10 24.18
N PRO A 362 -7.74 0.13 25.20
CA PRO A 362 -7.35 -1.08 25.91
C PRO A 362 -8.53 -1.90 26.48
N PRO A 363 -9.57 -1.29 27.09
CA PRO A 363 -10.72 -2.05 27.58
C PRO A 363 -11.50 -2.82 26.51
N LEU A 364 -11.58 -2.30 25.28
CA LEU A 364 -12.20 -3.01 24.16
C LEU A 364 -11.22 -4.05 23.61
N ASP A 365 -9.97 -3.63 23.42
CA ASP A 365 -8.90 -4.44 22.84
C ASP A 365 -8.56 -5.68 23.68
N PHE A 366 -8.71 -5.66 25.02
CA PHE A 366 -8.46 -6.85 25.83
C PHE A 366 -9.31 -8.07 25.44
N HIS A 367 -10.54 -7.86 24.95
CA HIS A 367 -11.39 -8.95 24.48
C HIS A 367 -11.02 -9.41 23.06
N VAL A 368 -10.63 -8.47 22.20
CA VAL A 368 -10.49 -8.72 20.75
C VAL A 368 -9.04 -8.81 20.28
N THR A 369 -8.06 -8.52 21.14
CA THR A 369 -6.64 -8.74 20.83
C THR A 369 -6.44 -10.20 20.47
N ASP A 370 -5.71 -10.42 19.39
CA ASP A 370 -5.46 -11.76 18.84
C ASP A 370 -6.73 -12.55 18.46
N SER A 371 -7.85 -11.88 18.18
CA SER A 371 -9.05 -12.51 17.61
C SER A 371 -9.20 -12.24 16.09
N TYR A 372 -10.20 -12.88 15.48
CA TYR A 372 -10.60 -12.59 14.11
C TYR A 372 -11.06 -11.14 13.88
N PHE A 373 -11.39 -10.38 14.95
CA PHE A 373 -11.73 -8.97 14.83
C PHE A 373 -10.52 -8.15 14.40
N VAL A 374 -9.34 -8.41 14.98
CA VAL A 374 -8.08 -7.77 14.58
C VAL A 374 -7.69 -8.20 13.16
N VAL A 375 -7.93 -9.46 12.78
CA VAL A 375 -7.71 -9.94 11.40
C VAL A 375 -8.61 -9.16 10.43
N ALA A 376 -9.90 -9.03 10.74
CA ALA A 376 -10.87 -8.30 9.92
C ALA A 376 -10.50 -6.82 9.81
N HIS A 377 -10.25 -6.15 10.95
CA HIS A 377 -9.78 -4.77 11.01
C HIS A 377 -8.57 -4.56 10.10
N PHE A 378 -7.54 -5.38 10.27
CA PHE A 378 -6.30 -5.23 9.52
C PHE A 378 -6.51 -5.45 8.03
N HIS A 379 -7.35 -6.40 7.62
CA HIS A 379 -7.69 -6.56 6.20
C HIS A 379 -8.51 -5.39 5.66
N TYR A 380 -9.47 -4.82 6.40
CA TYR A 380 -10.20 -3.62 5.96
C TYR A 380 -9.29 -2.41 5.78
N VAL A 381 -8.34 -2.21 6.70
CA VAL A 381 -7.37 -1.13 6.60
C VAL A 381 -6.37 -1.40 5.47
N LEU A 382 -5.76 -2.58 5.45
CA LEU A 382 -4.62 -2.89 4.58
C LEU A 382 -5.03 -3.29 3.17
N PHE A 383 -6.01 -4.18 3.01
CA PHE A 383 -6.50 -4.55 1.68
C PHE A 383 -7.17 -3.34 1.01
N GLY A 384 -7.97 -2.58 1.78
CA GLY A 384 -8.54 -1.32 1.34
C GLY A 384 -7.43 -0.38 0.84
N THR A 385 -6.43 -0.09 1.68
CA THR A 385 -5.37 0.85 1.31
C THR A 385 -4.49 0.38 0.19
N ILE A 386 -4.06 -0.88 0.20
CA ILE A 386 -3.02 -1.36 -0.71
C ILE A 386 -3.63 -1.93 -1.96
N VAL A 387 -4.57 -2.87 -1.86
CA VAL A 387 -5.05 -3.62 -3.01
C VAL A 387 -5.98 -2.75 -3.87
N PHE A 388 -6.98 -2.09 -3.28
CA PHE A 388 -7.84 -1.19 -4.06
C PHE A 388 -7.06 -0.04 -4.68
N ALA A 389 -6.18 0.63 -3.93
CA ALA A 389 -5.41 1.74 -4.49
C ALA A 389 -4.31 1.28 -5.45
N THR A 390 -3.72 0.09 -5.28
CA THR A 390 -2.83 -0.51 -6.29
C THR A 390 -3.59 -0.70 -7.59
N TYR A 391 -4.80 -1.26 -7.55
CA TYR A 391 -5.62 -1.38 -8.76
C TYR A 391 -5.98 -0.01 -9.32
N ALA A 392 -6.37 0.95 -8.49
CA ALA A 392 -6.64 2.31 -8.93
C ALA A 392 -5.42 2.89 -9.68
N GLY A 393 -4.22 2.78 -9.10
CA GLY A 393 -2.96 3.24 -9.70
C GLY A 393 -2.58 2.49 -10.97
N ILE A 394 -2.79 1.18 -11.04
CA ILE A 394 -2.57 0.40 -12.27
C ILE A 394 -3.52 0.88 -13.34
N TYR A 395 -4.84 0.88 -13.10
CA TYR A 395 -5.80 1.34 -14.09
C TYR A 395 -5.50 2.78 -14.55
N PHE A 396 -5.06 3.66 -13.65
CA PHE A 396 -4.73 5.05 -13.95
C PHE A 396 -3.45 5.22 -14.77
N TRP A 397 -2.33 4.61 -14.35
CA TRP A 397 -1.02 4.80 -14.98
C TRP A 397 -0.63 3.71 -16.00
N PHE A 398 -1.44 2.67 -16.19
CA PHE A 398 -1.20 1.66 -17.24
C PHE A 398 -1.09 2.27 -18.65
N PRO A 399 -1.99 3.16 -19.11
CA PRO A 399 -1.80 3.82 -20.40
C PRO A 399 -0.55 4.69 -20.44
N LYS A 400 -0.18 5.28 -19.31
CA LYS A 400 1.06 6.05 -19.21
C LYS A 400 2.30 5.20 -19.43
N MET A 401 2.34 4.00 -18.87
CA MET A 401 3.52 3.12 -18.94
C MET A 401 3.57 2.27 -20.20
N THR A 402 2.42 1.99 -20.82
CA THR A 402 2.31 1.04 -21.94
C THR A 402 1.85 1.66 -23.25
N GLY A 403 1.32 2.89 -23.22
CA GLY A 403 0.68 3.54 -24.37
C GLY A 403 -0.67 2.93 -24.76
N ARG A 404 -1.32 2.16 -23.87
CA ARG A 404 -2.60 1.49 -24.15
C ARG A 404 -3.57 1.55 -22.98
N LEU A 405 -4.85 1.72 -23.28
CA LEU A 405 -5.90 1.67 -22.25
C LEU A 405 -6.23 0.22 -21.87
N LEU A 406 -6.61 0.04 -20.60
CA LEU A 406 -7.24 -1.18 -20.12
C LEU A 406 -8.74 -1.18 -20.49
N ASP A 407 -9.32 -2.37 -20.62
CA ASP A 407 -10.73 -2.54 -20.94
C ASP A 407 -11.61 -2.17 -19.74
N GLU A 408 -12.42 -1.12 -19.87
CA GLU A 408 -13.28 -0.61 -18.79
C GLU A 408 -14.36 -1.61 -18.36
N ARG A 409 -14.86 -2.49 -19.25
CA ARG A 409 -15.89 -3.47 -18.87
C ARG A 409 -15.29 -4.55 -17.98
N LEU A 410 -14.12 -5.05 -18.35
CA LEU A 410 -13.36 -5.99 -17.54
C LEU A 410 -12.88 -5.34 -16.23
N GLY A 411 -12.49 -4.07 -16.27
CA GLY A 411 -12.11 -3.29 -15.10
C GLY A 411 -13.24 -3.17 -14.07
N LYS A 412 -14.46 -2.89 -14.53
CA LYS A 412 -15.67 -2.84 -13.69
C LYS A 412 -16.07 -4.21 -13.15
N LEU A 413 -15.96 -5.27 -13.95
CA LEU A 413 -16.19 -6.64 -13.48
C LEU A 413 -15.21 -7.02 -12.37
N HIS A 414 -13.92 -6.72 -12.58
CA HIS A 414 -12.88 -6.91 -11.57
C HIS A 414 -13.22 -6.13 -10.29
N PHE A 415 -13.57 -4.84 -10.40
CA PHE A 415 -13.97 -4.03 -9.25
C PHE A 415 -15.10 -4.67 -8.44
N TRP A 416 -16.21 -5.04 -9.08
CA TRP A 416 -17.38 -5.56 -8.36
C TRP A 416 -17.13 -6.93 -7.72
N LEU A 417 -16.41 -7.83 -8.39
CA LEU A 417 -16.00 -9.10 -7.80
C LEU A 417 -15.08 -8.88 -6.59
N THR A 418 -14.10 -7.99 -6.71
CA THR A 418 -13.20 -7.64 -5.60
C THR A 418 -13.99 -7.02 -4.44
N PHE A 419 -14.85 -6.04 -4.71
CA PHE A 419 -15.61 -5.34 -3.69
C PHE A 419 -16.57 -6.26 -2.94
N ILE A 420 -17.37 -7.04 -3.66
CA ILE A 420 -18.33 -7.97 -3.06
C ILE A 420 -17.58 -9.09 -2.32
N GLY A 421 -16.62 -9.75 -3.00
CA GLY A 421 -15.84 -10.83 -2.40
C GLY A 421 -15.12 -10.40 -1.12
N PHE A 422 -14.49 -9.22 -1.14
CA PHE A 422 -13.81 -8.66 0.02
C PHE A 422 -14.75 -8.46 1.22
N HIS A 423 -15.87 -7.76 1.02
CA HIS A 423 -16.81 -7.50 2.11
C HIS A 423 -17.45 -8.80 2.61
N THR A 424 -17.83 -9.73 1.73
CA THR A 424 -18.33 -11.05 2.14
C THR A 424 -17.29 -11.82 2.95
N THR A 425 -16.00 -11.70 2.63
CA THR A 425 -14.92 -12.39 3.36
C THR A 425 -14.73 -11.85 4.77
N PHE A 426 -14.52 -10.54 4.89
CA PHE A 426 -13.97 -9.95 6.11
C PHE A 426 -15.03 -9.25 6.98
N LEU A 427 -16.18 -8.85 6.43
CA LEU A 427 -17.22 -8.20 7.23
C LEU A 427 -17.67 -9.16 8.33
N VAL A 428 -17.98 -10.41 7.95
CA VAL A 428 -18.41 -11.49 8.85
C VAL A 428 -17.37 -11.84 9.91
N GLN A 429 -16.09 -11.55 9.66
CA GLN A 429 -15.00 -11.87 10.60
C GLN A 429 -14.95 -10.94 11.81
N HIS A 430 -15.53 -9.73 11.74
CA HIS A 430 -15.67 -8.88 12.93
C HIS A 430 -16.55 -9.58 13.98
N TRP A 431 -17.75 -10.02 13.59
CA TRP A 431 -18.63 -10.78 14.49
C TRP A 431 -18.00 -12.12 14.91
N LEU A 432 -17.29 -12.81 14.01
CA LEU A 432 -16.59 -14.04 14.35
C LEU A 432 -15.53 -13.84 15.45
N GLY A 433 -14.77 -12.74 15.38
CA GLY A 433 -13.83 -12.36 16.41
C GLY A 433 -14.49 -11.93 17.72
N ASP A 434 -15.59 -11.18 17.63
CA ASP A 434 -16.37 -10.74 18.80
C ASP A 434 -17.00 -11.92 19.56
N LEU A 435 -17.43 -12.96 18.83
CA LEU A 435 -17.91 -14.23 19.38
C LEU A 435 -16.80 -15.07 20.03
N GLY A 436 -15.54 -14.68 19.87
CA GLY A 436 -14.41 -15.27 20.57
C GLY A 436 -13.56 -16.25 19.76
N MET A 437 -13.65 -16.28 18.42
CA MET A 437 -12.72 -17.07 17.60
C MET A 437 -11.32 -16.42 17.60
N PRO A 438 -10.29 -17.06 18.17
CA PRO A 438 -8.93 -16.53 18.14
C PRO A 438 -8.31 -16.66 16.75
N ARG A 439 -7.36 -15.78 16.42
CA ARG A 439 -6.58 -15.90 15.18
C ARG A 439 -5.53 -17.01 15.29
N ARG A 440 -5.07 -17.53 14.14
CA ARG A 440 -4.05 -18.61 14.03
C ARG A 440 -4.50 -19.99 14.52
N TYR A 441 -5.80 -20.24 14.59
CA TYR A 441 -6.33 -21.58 14.85
C TYR A 441 -6.54 -22.30 13.52
N ALA A 442 -6.01 -23.52 13.42
CA ALA A 442 -6.19 -24.37 12.23
C ALA A 442 -7.54 -25.09 12.21
N ASP A 443 -8.18 -25.26 13.37
CA ASP A 443 -9.45 -25.95 13.56
C ASP A 443 -10.30 -25.28 14.66
N TYR A 444 -11.61 -25.56 14.67
CA TYR A 444 -12.60 -25.15 15.65
C TYR A 444 -13.67 -26.23 15.84
N LEU A 445 -14.40 -26.21 16.96
CA LEU A 445 -15.41 -27.23 17.25
C LEU A 445 -16.77 -26.90 16.64
N PRO A 446 -17.58 -27.92 16.26
CA PRO A 446 -18.97 -27.69 15.84
C PRO A 446 -19.83 -26.97 16.90
N SER A 447 -19.52 -27.19 18.18
CA SER A 447 -20.23 -26.58 19.32
C SER A 447 -19.99 -25.07 19.46
N ASP A 448 -18.93 -24.52 18.84
CA ASP A 448 -18.57 -23.12 18.99
C ASP A 448 -19.49 -22.18 18.19
N GLY A 449 -20.25 -22.71 17.22
CA GLY A 449 -21.17 -21.92 16.39
C GLY A 449 -20.48 -21.06 15.33
N PHE A 450 -19.18 -21.24 15.10
CA PHE A 450 -18.38 -20.45 14.15
C PHE A 450 -18.59 -20.81 12.67
N GLN A 451 -19.12 -22.01 12.41
CA GLN A 451 -19.20 -22.56 11.05
C GLN A 451 -19.92 -21.66 10.02
N PRO A 452 -21.09 -21.06 10.30
CA PRO A 452 -21.77 -20.22 9.30
C PRO A 452 -20.94 -19.01 8.87
N TYR A 453 -20.25 -18.36 9.81
CA TYR A 453 -19.37 -17.22 9.53
C TYR A 453 -18.14 -17.63 8.72
N ASN A 454 -17.56 -18.79 9.06
CA ASN A 454 -16.44 -19.33 8.31
C ASN A 454 -16.83 -19.73 6.88
N ILE A 455 -17.99 -20.35 6.66
CA ILE A 455 -18.49 -20.66 5.32
C ILE A 455 -18.68 -19.37 4.51
N ALA A 456 -19.35 -18.35 5.08
CA ALA A 456 -19.55 -17.07 4.41
C ALA A 456 -18.21 -16.41 4.04
N SER A 457 -17.28 -16.39 4.99
CA SER A 457 -15.92 -15.86 4.80
C SER A 457 -15.19 -16.59 3.68
N THR A 458 -15.27 -17.93 3.64
CA THR A 458 -14.64 -18.75 2.60
C THR A 458 -15.27 -18.54 1.23
N VAL A 459 -16.60 -18.46 1.12
CA VAL A 459 -17.27 -18.12 -0.15
C VAL A 459 -16.81 -16.75 -0.66
N GLY A 460 -16.75 -15.75 0.22
CA GLY A 460 -16.21 -14.43 -0.11
C GLY A 460 -14.77 -14.51 -0.61
N ALA A 461 -13.93 -15.31 0.05
CA ALA A 461 -12.51 -15.44 -0.30
C ALA A 461 -12.32 -16.05 -1.69
N PHE A 462 -13.15 -17.03 -2.07
CA PHE A 462 -13.12 -17.60 -3.42
C PHE A 462 -13.66 -16.65 -4.49
N ILE A 463 -14.67 -15.83 -4.18
CA ILE A 463 -15.10 -14.72 -5.07
C ILE A 463 -13.94 -13.75 -5.28
N LEU A 464 -13.24 -13.41 -4.20
CA LEU A 464 -12.07 -12.54 -4.25
C LEU A 464 -10.92 -13.17 -5.05
N GLY A 465 -10.66 -14.47 -4.88
CA GLY A 465 -9.70 -15.20 -5.72
C GLY A 465 -10.09 -15.17 -7.20
N ALA A 466 -11.36 -15.40 -7.50
CA ALA A 466 -11.89 -15.37 -8.87
C ALA A 466 -11.84 -13.97 -9.51
N SER A 467 -11.87 -12.89 -8.70
CA SER A 467 -11.73 -11.52 -9.18
C SER A 467 -10.39 -11.26 -9.90
N MET A 468 -9.37 -12.09 -9.65
CA MET A 468 -8.07 -11.96 -10.32
C MET A 468 -8.08 -12.39 -11.78
N PHE A 469 -9.00 -13.25 -12.19
CA PHE A 469 -9.11 -13.69 -13.58
C PHE A 469 -9.41 -12.53 -14.55
N PRO A 470 -10.46 -11.70 -14.35
CA PRO A 470 -10.70 -10.56 -15.22
C PRO A 470 -9.57 -9.53 -15.17
N PHE A 471 -8.89 -9.35 -14.03
CA PHE A 471 -7.74 -8.45 -13.93
C PHE A 471 -6.56 -8.92 -14.80
N VAL A 472 -6.08 -10.15 -14.60
CA VAL A 472 -4.95 -10.72 -15.35
C VAL A 472 -5.27 -10.76 -16.84
N TRP A 473 -6.49 -11.18 -17.19
CA TRP A 473 -6.93 -11.18 -18.58
C TRP A 473 -6.95 -9.77 -19.19
N ASN A 474 -7.42 -8.77 -18.44
CA ASN A 474 -7.44 -7.39 -18.90
C ASN A 474 -6.02 -6.86 -19.14
N VAL A 475 -5.10 -7.05 -18.20
CA VAL A 475 -3.70 -6.65 -18.34
C VAL A 475 -3.05 -7.33 -19.55
N PHE A 476 -3.21 -8.65 -19.69
CA PHE A 476 -2.65 -9.42 -20.79
C PHE A 476 -3.20 -8.98 -22.16
N LYS A 477 -4.54 -8.89 -22.29
CA LYS A 477 -5.23 -8.47 -23.51
C LYS A 477 -4.84 -7.05 -23.88
N SER A 478 -4.92 -6.13 -22.94
CA SER A 478 -4.74 -4.70 -23.19
C SER A 478 -3.29 -4.33 -23.48
N TRP A 479 -2.32 -5.00 -22.84
CA TRP A 479 -0.91 -4.80 -23.16
C TRP A 479 -0.57 -5.12 -24.62
N ARG A 480 -1.22 -6.14 -25.20
CA ARG A 480 -0.97 -6.57 -26.59
C ARG A 480 -1.90 -5.94 -27.62
N TYR A 481 -3.18 -5.77 -27.27
CA TYR A 481 -4.26 -5.49 -28.21
C TYR A 481 -5.19 -4.34 -27.74
N GLY A 482 -4.91 -3.74 -26.59
CA GLY A 482 -5.70 -2.63 -26.06
C GLY A 482 -5.63 -1.39 -26.96
N GLU A 483 -6.63 -0.53 -26.81
CA GLU A 483 -6.74 0.73 -27.53
C GLU A 483 -5.47 1.57 -27.34
N VAL A 484 -4.90 2.05 -28.45
CA VAL A 484 -3.65 2.80 -28.45
C VAL A 484 -3.93 4.25 -28.04
N VAL A 485 -3.15 4.74 -27.09
CA VAL A 485 -3.16 6.15 -26.69
C VAL A 485 -2.15 6.91 -27.54
N THR A 486 -2.61 7.95 -28.24
CA THR A 486 -1.76 8.84 -29.04
C THR A 486 -1.59 10.23 -28.41
N VAL A 487 -2.23 10.47 -27.27
CA VAL A 487 -2.21 11.74 -26.53
C VAL A 487 -1.37 11.62 -25.25
N ASP A 488 -0.91 12.74 -24.72
CA ASP A 488 -0.12 12.80 -23.48
C ASP A 488 -0.97 12.46 -22.24
N ASP A 489 -2.23 12.90 -22.25
CA ASP A 489 -3.20 12.71 -21.17
C ASP A 489 -4.47 11.99 -21.66
N PRO A 490 -4.58 10.66 -21.48
CA PRO A 490 -5.76 9.89 -21.83
C PRO A 490 -6.96 10.12 -20.90
N TRP A 491 -6.77 10.74 -19.73
CA TRP A 491 -7.83 11.01 -18.76
C TRP A 491 -8.37 12.45 -18.84
N GLY A 492 -7.73 13.29 -19.66
CA GLY A 492 -8.15 14.63 -20.04
C GLY A 492 -7.83 15.74 -19.03
N TYR A 493 -7.99 15.48 -17.73
CA TYR A 493 -7.82 16.49 -16.67
C TYR A 493 -6.63 16.20 -15.74
N GLY A 494 -5.58 15.59 -16.28
CA GLY A 494 -4.33 15.26 -15.60
C GLY A 494 -3.68 16.48 -14.96
N ASN A 495 -3.23 16.33 -13.72
CA ASN A 495 -2.79 17.45 -12.88
C ASN A 495 -1.27 17.63 -12.90
N SER A 496 -0.56 16.58 -12.52
CA SER A 496 0.87 16.52 -12.28
C SER A 496 1.68 16.34 -13.56
N LEU A 497 3.00 16.58 -13.49
CA LEU A 497 3.88 16.63 -14.67
C LEU A 497 3.92 15.35 -15.49
N GLU A 498 3.60 14.17 -14.93
CA GLU A 498 3.58 12.97 -15.76
C GLU A 498 2.60 13.11 -16.92
N TRP A 499 1.51 13.86 -16.78
CA TRP A 499 0.50 14.04 -17.83
C TRP A 499 0.90 15.05 -18.91
N ALA A 500 2.08 15.68 -18.81
CA ALA A 500 2.61 16.64 -19.79
C ALA A 500 3.70 16.03 -20.70
N THR A 501 3.78 14.71 -20.80
CA THR A 501 4.70 14.00 -21.71
C THR A 501 3.98 12.85 -22.40
N SER A 502 4.57 12.29 -23.44
CA SER A 502 3.99 11.18 -24.23
C SER A 502 3.64 9.93 -23.41
N CYS A 503 2.75 9.10 -23.97
CA CYS A 503 2.39 7.77 -23.48
C CYS A 503 2.82 6.69 -24.52
N PRO A 504 3.84 5.86 -24.27
CA PRO A 504 4.74 5.87 -23.11
C PRO A 504 5.81 6.97 -23.16
N PRO A 505 6.33 7.45 -22.02
CA PRO A 505 7.39 8.47 -21.97
C PRO A 505 8.69 8.04 -22.67
N PRO A 506 9.48 8.99 -23.21
CA PRO A 506 10.82 8.71 -23.72
C PRO A 506 11.77 8.23 -22.61
N ARG A 507 12.95 7.73 -22.99
CA ARG A 507 13.94 7.14 -22.06
C ARG A 507 14.26 8.05 -20.86
N HIS A 508 14.39 9.35 -21.09
CA HIS A 508 14.65 10.38 -20.07
C HIS A 508 13.43 11.25 -19.77
N ASN A 509 12.23 10.66 -19.88
CA ASN A 509 10.95 11.17 -19.40
C ASN A 509 10.34 12.35 -20.15
N PHE A 510 11.10 13.38 -20.49
CA PHE A 510 10.58 14.61 -21.08
C PHE A 510 11.38 15.02 -22.31
N THR A 511 10.67 15.35 -23.38
CA THR A 511 11.22 16.09 -24.52
C THR A 511 11.23 17.59 -24.19
N GLU A 512 10.16 18.06 -23.56
CA GLU A 512 9.96 19.45 -23.15
C GLU A 512 9.31 19.47 -21.76
N LEU A 513 9.66 20.44 -20.92
CA LEU A 513 9.06 20.64 -19.60
C LEU A 513 8.15 21.88 -19.62
N PRO A 514 6.89 21.79 -19.15
CA PRO A 514 6.04 22.96 -19.04
C PRO A 514 6.54 23.90 -17.93
N ARG A 515 6.16 25.18 -18.02
CA ARG A 515 6.48 26.16 -16.97
C ARG A 515 5.64 25.90 -15.72
N ILE A 516 6.29 25.45 -14.64
CA ILE A 516 5.62 25.10 -13.39
C ILE A 516 5.30 26.37 -12.56
N ARG A 517 4.02 26.62 -12.31
CA ARG A 517 3.54 27.78 -11.53
C ARG A 517 2.62 27.43 -10.35
N SER A 518 2.11 26.22 -10.29
CA SER A 518 1.22 25.71 -9.24
C SER A 518 1.45 24.23 -8.96
N GLU A 519 0.59 23.64 -8.13
CA GLU A 519 0.51 22.21 -7.85
C GLU A 519 -0.04 21.37 -9.02
N ARG A 520 -0.54 22.00 -10.11
CA ARG A 520 -1.15 21.29 -11.27
C ARG A 520 -0.58 21.77 -12.62
N PRO A 521 0.72 21.58 -12.87
CA PRO A 521 1.38 22.12 -14.06
C PRO A 521 0.88 21.54 -15.39
N ALA A 522 0.50 20.26 -15.45
CA ALA A 522 -0.03 19.68 -16.70
C ALA A 522 -1.43 20.22 -17.02
N PHE A 523 -2.26 20.41 -15.99
CA PHE A 523 -3.58 21.05 -16.16
C PHE A 523 -3.43 22.48 -16.70
N GLU A 524 -2.51 23.28 -16.16
CA GLU A 524 -2.30 24.66 -16.64
C GLU A 524 -1.72 24.72 -18.06
N LEU A 525 -0.94 23.70 -18.47
CA LEU A 525 -0.45 23.55 -19.84
C LEU A 525 -1.60 23.27 -20.81
N HIS A 526 -2.47 22.29 -20.49
CA HIS A 526 -3.56 21.87 -21.36
C HIS A 526 -4.77 22.83 -21.34
N TYR A 527 -4.94 23.58 -20.25
CA TYR A 527 -6.05 24.52 -20.06
C TYR A 527 -5.56 25.94 -19.69
N PRO A 528 -4.84 26.67 -20.56
CA PRO A 528 -4.33 28.01 -20.24
C PRO A 528 -5.43 29.02 -19.90
N HIS A 529 -6.59 28.89 -20.56
CA HIS A 529 -7.76 29.75 -20.33
C HIS A 529 -8.39 29.58 -18.94
N MET A 530 -8.07 28.49 -18.22
CA MET A 530 -8.59 28.24 -16.88
C MET A 530 -7.73 28.84 -15.78
N VAL A 531 -6.51 29.30 -16.08
CA VAL A 531 -5.54 29.74 -15.06
C VAL A 531 -6.08 30.88 -14.19
N GLU A 532 -6.72 31.88 -14.79
CA GLU A 532 -7.30 33.02 -14.05
C GLU A 532 -8.41 32.55 -13.11
N ARG A 533 -9.33 31.73 -13.63
CA ARG A 533 -10.43 31.15 -12.85
C ARG A 533 -9.91 30.30 -11.69
N LEU A 534 -8.91 29.44 -11.94
CA LEU A 534 -8.28 28.59 -10.93
C LEU A 534 -7.71 29.41 -9.77
N ARG A 535 -7.20 30.62 -10.02
CA ARG A 535 -6.66 31.49 -8.98
C ARG A 535 -7.76 32.27 -8.27
N ALA A 536 -8.72 32.82 -9.02
CA ALA A 536 -9.82 33.60 -8.47
C ALA A 536 -10.72 32.78 -7.53
N GLU A 537 -10.99 31.52 -7.88
CA GLU A 537 -11.90 30.64 -7.13
C GLU A 537 -11.18 29.71 -6.12
N ALA A 538 -9.84 29.77 -6.02
CA ALA A 538 -9.07 28.87 -5.13
C ALA A 538 -9.37 29.07 -3.64
N HIS A 539 -9.78 30.27 -3.23
CA HIS A 539 -9.99 30.65 -1.84
C HIS A 539 -11.36 31.30 -1.65
N VAL A 540 -12.38 30.50 -1.40
CA VAL A 540 -13.68 31.02 -0.94
C VAL A 540 -13.66 31.07 0.59
N GLY A 541 -13.14 32.18 1.15
CA GLY A 541 -13.07 32.36 2.59
C GLY A 541 -12.65 33.78 3.01
N ARG A 542 -13.63 34.56 3.50
CA ARG A 542 -13.58 35.88 4.17
C ARG A 542 -13.76 37.18 3.37
N ALA A 543 -13.81 37.18 2.04
CA ALA A 543 -13.98 38.43 1.27
C ALA A 543 -15.04 38.32 0.16
N HIS A 544 -16.26 37.93 0.52
CA HIS A 544 -17.43 38.24 -0.30
C HIS A 544 -18.33 39.14 0.53
N GLY A 545 -18.05 40.45 0.46
CA GLY A 545 -18.97 41.45 0.96
C GLY A 545 -20.15 41.58 -0.01
N PRO A 546 -21.27 42.22 0.40
CA PRO A 546 -22.46 42.41 -0.44
C PRO A 546 -22.20 43.22 -1.73
N ALA A 547 -21.00 43.77 -1.92
CA ALA A 547 -20.57 44.46 -3.14
C ALA A 547 -19.99 43.52 -4.22
N ASP A 548 -19.59 42.30 -3.84
CA ASP A 548 -19.10 41.30 -4.79
C ASP A 548 -20.30 40.53 -5.33
N LYS A 549 -20.72 40.89 -6.55
CA LYS A 549 -21.78 40.18 -7.26
C LYS A 549 -21.50 38.68 -7.23
N ASP A 550 -22.56 37.91 -6.99
CA ASP A 550 -22.54 36.45 -6.92
C ASP A 550 -21.83 35.85 -8.15
N VAL A 551 -20.56 35.50 -7.99
CA VAL A 551 -19.74 34.87 -9.04
C VAL A 551 -20.11 33.40 -9.27
N THR A 552 -21.11 32.86 -8.56
CA THR A 552 -21.62 31.51 -8.84
C THR A 552 -22.51 31.46 -10.08
N ARG A 553 -22.88 32.62 -10.65
CA ARG A 553 -23.52 32.75 -11.97
C ARG A 553 -22.77 33.76 -12.84
N LEU A 554 -21.87 33.26 -13.66
CA LEU A 554 -21.47 33.92 -14.91
C LEU A 554 -22.16 33.20 -16.08
N ASP A 555 -23.50 33.25 -16.08
CA ASP A 555 -24.31 32.76 -17.22
C ASP A 555 -24.43 33.81 -18.35
N ASP A 556 -23.78 34.98 -18.23
CA ASP A 556 -23.96 36.11 -19.14
C ASP A 556 -22.77 36.36 -20.10
N VAL A 557 -21.95 35.35 -20.40
CA VAL A 557 -21.06 35.43 -21.57
C VAL A 557 -21.62 34.54 -22.66
N GLN A 558 -22.24 35.16 -23.66
CA GLN A 558 -22.69 34.52 -24.89
C GLN A 558 -21.54 33.75 -25.54
N VAL A 559 -21.48 32.44 -25.30
CA VAL A 559 -20.72 31.51 -26.13
C VAL A 559 -21.61 31.10 -27.30
N ARG A 560 -21.75 32.02 -28.27
CA ARG A 560 -22.21 31.73 -29.64
C ARG A 560 -21.46 32.62 -30.63
N SER A 561 -20.34 32.12 -31.11
CA SER A 561 -19.91 32.15 -32.53
C SER A 561 -18.71 31.24 -32.70
#